data_AF-E4XI34-F1
#
_entry.id   AF-E4XI34-F1
#
_cell.length_a   1.000
_cell.length_b   1.000
_cell.length_c   1.000
_cell.angle_alpha   90.00
_cell.angle_beta   90.00
_cell.angle_gamma   90.00
#
_symmetry.space_group_name_H-M   'P 1'
#
loop_
_entity.id
_entity.type
_entity.pdbx_description
1 polymer ?
#
loop_
_entity_poly.entity_id
_entity_poly.type
_entity_poly.pdbx_seq_one_letter_code
_entity_poly.pdbx_strand_id
1 'polypeptide(L)'
;MPKTMLTLQGASLVFFAAFSSLYFQIPGLYGPNGLLPVDDLIPQSTQLDLSDFLANPNLFIFSKRLGFSVCEFMEILTLFGIFLSAAMALFKNIRGTFGFVFLFVAYLSLYRVGQTFMHFQWDIMLLEFGVLCIVMTLSPAQGISLCRWLLIRLLFHSGFKKLESGCPTWWGLTALDWHFESQCIPTPISYHAHHLPKIFLQIGVLVTYFSQLGIVLFALSPSRRLRIFSGWVSILHQLGILATGNYNFFNLLTILLALTCFDDLHLRAGNKNENKKEKDFLVIIFWLALEAIQFLLMTFAISKSIEFGSDGQFKLSDTANDQSKLKYLRDLVLIPSSLIGFSSLIFGFLKDRRLKSIAALPLSLLIFTASLIHFYDIDRPLQLKLKNHLKAFPVITDLDERFELTHSYGLFRRMTGVGGRPEVVIEIELDDEYIELEFPYKPTSLNRECPWCFPHQPRLDWQMWFAALSPRIEHDPWLVTLAIRLLQDSPDVQDLFHNYKGSFDLRKIKAVRMFKYKYSYTKPGSEDIWKRREKTEHIGRITLENDGLKRYISQQNLEIKEYHKNAFLDGVRTYLKRFAPEKFIWISYATFFCLSFVL
;
A
#
# COMPACT_ATOMS: atom_id res chain seq x y z
N MET A 1 0.93 23.95 14.74
CA MET A 1 1.48 23.77 13.37
C MET A 1 0.33 23.74 12.38
N PRO A 2 0.33 24.53 11.29
CA PRO A 2 -0.74 24.50 10.29
C PRO A 2 -0.93 23.09 9.70
N LYS A 3 -2.16 22.71 9.38
CA LYS A 3 -2.50 21.36 8.88
C LYS A 3 -1.68 20.97 7.66
N THR A 4 -1.44 21.90 6.74
CA THR A 4 -0.63 21.66 5.54
C THR A 4 0.78 21.26 5.92
N MET A 5 1.37 21.96 6.89
CA MET A 5 2.72 21.68 7.34
C MET A 5 2.79 20.33 8.07
N LEU A 6 1.76 19.99 8.84
CA LEU A 6 1.60 18.68 9.50
C LEU A 6 1.48 17.54 8.48
N THR A 7 0.63 17.69 7.46
CA THR A 7 0.47 16.71 6.39
C THR A 7 1.77 16.50 5.62
N LEU A 8 2.47 17.58 5.26
CA LEU A 8 3.77 17.47 4.58
C LEU A 8 4.85 16.85 5.48
N GLN A 9 4.86 17.13 6.80
CA GLN A 9 5.79 16.47 7.73
C GLN A 9 5.52 14.97 7.79
N GLY A 10 4.26 14.59 7.93
CA GLY A 10 3.84 13.19 7.92
C GLY A 10 4.20 12.50 6.63
N ALA A 11 4.06 13.17 5.49
CA ALA A 11 4.49 12.64 4.20
C ALA A 11 6.01 12.36 4.18
N SER A 12 6.83 13.28 4.69
CA SER A 12 8.27 13.05 4.83
C SER A 12 8.58 11.85 5.73
N LEU A 13 7.88 11.67 6.85
CA LEU A 13 8.04 10.50 7.72
C LEU A 13 7.63 9.19 7.02
N VAL A 14 6.58 9.20 6.21
CA VAL A 14 6.16 8.02 5.44
C VAL A 14 7.18 7.67 4.36
N PHE A 15 7.70 8.65 3.61
CA PHE A 15 8.80 8.41 2.66
C PHE A 15 10.02 7.81 3.36
N PHE A 16 10.39 8.34 4.54
CA PHE A 16 11.47 7.80 5.35
C PHE A 16 11.28 6.31 5.66
N ALA A 17 10.07 5.93 6.13
CA ALA A 17 9.74 4.53 6.39
C ALA A 17 9.78 3.68 5.12
N ALA A 18 9.25 4.18 3.99
CA ALA A 18 9.22 3.43 2.74
C ALA A 18 10.64 3.16 2.19
N PHE A 19 11.52 4.16 2.17
CA PHE A 19 12.91 3.99 1.73
C PHE A 19 13.71 3.11 2.70
N SER A 20 13.55 3.34 4.01
CA SER A 20 14.22 2.53 5.04
C SER A 20 13.79 1.06 4.94
N SER A 21 12.48 0.81 4.82
CA SER A 21 11.91 -0.52 4.67
C SER A 21 12.45 -1.26 3.46
N LEU A 22 12.61 -0.57 2.33
CA LEU A 22 13.17 -1.15 1.11
C LEU A 22 14.65 -1.46 1.27
N TYR A 23 15.44 -0.54 1.84
CA TYR A 23 16.90 -0.65 1.93
C TYR A 23 17.36 -1.97 2.56
N PHE A 24 16.76 -2.37 3.69
CA PHE A 24 17.10 -3.63 4.38
C PHE A 24 16.90 -4.89 3.54
N GLN A 25 16.06 -4.82 2.50
CA GLN A 25 15.70 -5.97 1.68
C GLN A 25 16.39 -5.96 0.31
N ILE A 26 17.08 -4.87 -0.07
CA ILE A 26 17.73 -4.76 -1.39
C ILE A 26 18.70 -5.92 -1.66
N PRO A 27 19.63 -6.28 -0.74
CA PRO A 27 20.60 -7.34 -1.04
C PRO A 27 19.93 -8.67 -1.39
N GLY A 28 18.95 -9.09 -0.58
CA GLY A 28 18.25 -10.36 -0.78
C GLY A 28 17.26 -10.35 -1.95
N LEU A 29 16.59 -9.22 -2.21
CA LEU A 29 15.59 -9.16 -3.28
C LEU A 29 16.19 -8.84 -4.65
N TYR A 30 17.15 -7.92 -4.73
CA TYR A 30 17.61 -7.31 -5.99
C TYR A 30 19.11 -7.40 -6.23
N GLY A 31 19.89 -7.84 -5.22
CA GLY A 31 21.33 -7.99 -5.36
C GLY A 31 21.74 -8.99 -6.45
N PRO A 32 23.03 -9.00 -6.83
CA PRO A 32 23.54 -9.92 -7.87
C PRO A 32 23.23 -11.40 -7.59
N ASN A 33 23.22 -11.79 -6.30
CA ASN A 33 22.87 -13.12 -5.82
C ASN A 33 21.50 -13.17 -5.10
N GLY A 34 20.66 -12.15 -5.31
CA GLY A 34 19.30 -12.04 -4.77
C GLY A 34 18.25 -12.82 -5.57
N LEU A 35 16.99 -12.62 -5.21
CA LEU A 35 15.83 -13.29 -5.83
C LEU A 35 15.54 -12.82 -7.26
N LEU A 36 15.65 -11.52 -7.52
CA LEU A 36 15.41 -10.91 -8.83
C LEU A 36 16.50 -9.87 -9.11
N PRO A 37 17.70 -10.30 -9.53
CA PRO A 37 18.82 -9.40 -9.80
C PRO A 37 18.44 -8.28 -10.78
N VAL A 38 18.75 -7.03 -10.44
CA VAL A 38 18.32 -5.85 -11.23
C VAL A 38 19.35 -5.39 -12.26
N ASP A 39 20.60 -5.83 -12.16
CA ASP A 39 21.70 -5.36 -13.02
C ASP A 39 21.50 -5.70 -14.50
N ASP A 40 20.72 -6.75 -14.79
CA ASP A 40 20.43 -7.21 -16.15
C ASP A 40 19.18 -6.54 -16.77
N LEU A 41 18.44 -5.71 -16.01
CA LEU A 41 17.15 -5.15 -16.46
C LEU A 41 17.25 -3.91 -17.35
N ILE A 42 18.29 -3.09 -17.16
CA ILE A 42 18.35 -1.77 -17.82
C ILE A 42 19.30 -1.87 -19.01
N PRO A 43 18.81 -1.61 -20.24
CA PRO A 43 19.63 -1.64 -21.43
C PRO A 43 20.84 -0.72 -21.25
N GLN A 44 22.01 -1.23 -21.63
CA GLN A 44 23.29 -0.55 -21.47
C GLN A 44 23.49 0.63 -22.45
N SER A 45 22.47 1.44 -22.73
CA SER A 45 22.61 2.59 -23.63
C SER A 45 23.43 3.69 -22.96
N THR A 46 24.41 4.20 -23.69
CA THR A 46 25.34 5.26 -23.23
C THR A 46 24.89 6.67 -23.65
N GLN A 47 23.91 6.79 -24.54
CA GLN A 47 23.32 8.07 -24.92
C GLN A 47 22.22 8.44 -23.94
N LEU A 48 22.34 9.63 -23.37
CA LEU A 48 21.46 10.21 -22.36
C LEU A 48 20.92 11.53 -22.91
N ASP A 49 19.66 11.57 -23.29
CA ASP A 49 18.95 12.82 -23.52
C ASP A 49 17.91 13.06 -22.41
N LEU A 50 17.67 14.33 -22.06
CA LEU A 50 16.58 14.72 -21.18
C LEU A 50 15.23 14.27 -21.75
N SER A 51 15.14 14.19 -23.08
CA SER A 51 14.00 13.62 -23.79
C SER A 51 13.77 12.14 -23.43
N ASP A 52 14.83 11.34 -23.27
CA ASP A 52 14.75 9.93 -22.86
C ASP A 52 14.21 9.79 -21.43
N PHE A 53 14.64 10.66 -20.51
CA PHE A 53 14.10 10.70 -19.16
C PHE A 53 12.63 11.09 -19.14
N LEU A 54 12.21 12.07 -19.95
CA LEU A 54 10.80 12.46 -20.06
C LEU A 54 9.93 11.39 -20.74
N ALA A 55 10.52 10.54 -21.59
CA ALA A 55 9.86 9.38 -22.18
C ALA A 55 9.67 8.26 -21.16
N ASN A 56 10.68 7.99 -20.34
CA ASN A 56 10.67 6.95 -19.32
C ASN A 56 11.31 7.50 -18.02
N PRO A 57 10.50 8.12 -17.11
CA PRO A 57 11.00 8.75 -15.89
C PRO A 57 11.65 7.75 -14.94
N ASN A 58 12.95 7.55 -15.12
CA ASN A 58 13.72 6.56 -14.40
C ASN A 58 15.16 7.07 -14.17
N LEU A 59 15.53 7.33 -12.91
CA LEU A 59 16.88 7.78 -12.56
C LEU A 59 17.96 6.73 -12.81
N PHE A 60 17.60 5.45 -12.89
CA PHE A 60 18.57 4.38 -13.11
C PHE A 60 19.25 4.43 -14.47
N ILE A 61 18.73 5.21 -15.44
CA ILE A 61 19.42 5.50 -16.71
C ILE A 61 20.79 6.18 -16.47
N PHE A 62 20.96 6.89 -15.34
CA PHE A 62 22.20 7.57 -14.99
C PHE A 62 23.21 6.69 -14.23
N SER A 63 22.81 5.49 -13.78
CA SER A 63 23.64 4.60 -12.93
C SER A 63 25.02 4.35 -13.54
N LYS A 64 25.06 3.91 -14.82
CA LYS A 64 26.29 3.60 -15.54
C LYS A 64 27.18 4.83 -15.75
N ARG A 65 26.61 6.00 -16.04
CA ARG A 65 27.38 7.26 -16.20
C ARG A 65 28.07 7.67 -14.90
N LEU A 66 27.46 7.35 -13.78
CA LEU A 66 28.00 7.60 -12.44
C LEU A 66 28.97 6.49 -11.98
N GLY A 67 29.19 5.45 -12.80
CA GLY A 67 30.12 4.36 -12.52
C GLY A 67 29.59 3.33 -11.51
N PHE A 68 28.27 3.27 -11.29
CA PHE A 68 27.63 2.31 -10.38
C PHE A 68 26.90 1.21 -11.15
N SER A 69 26.88 -0.01 -10.59
CA SER A 69 25.89 -1.01 -10.97
C SER A 69 24.46 -0.53 -10.65
N VAL A 70 23.45 -1.18 -11.24
CA VAL A 70 22.04 -0.82 -11.00
C VAL A 70 21.70 -1.08 -9.54
N CYS A 71 22.17 -2.19 -8.97
CA CYS A 71 21.97 -2.52 -7.56
C CYS A 71 22.65 -1.51 -6.62
N GLU A 72 23.91 -1.12 -6.87
CA GLU A 72 24.59 -0.10 -6.04
C GLU A 72 23.88 1.25 -6.14
N PHE A 73 23.46 1.65 -7.34
CA PHE A 73 22.70 2.88 -7.51
C PHE A 73 21.35 2.82 -6.79
N MET A 74 20.71 1.65 -6.72
CA MET A 74 19.48 1.42 -5.95
C MET A 74 19.71 1.68 -4.46
N GLU A 75 20.80 1.17 -3.89
CA GLU A 75 21.19 1.42 -2.51
C GLU A 75 21.49 2.91 -2.25
N ILE A 76 22.24 3.56 -3.14
CA ILE A 76 22.58 4.98 -3.00
C ILE A 76 21.31 5.84 -3.07
N LEU A 77 20.43 5.57 -4.03
CA LEU A 77 19.17 6.31 -4.22
C LEU A 77 18.25 6.14 -3.01
N THR A 78 18.15 4.93 -2.46
CA THR A 78 17.36 4.66 -1.25
C THR A 78 17.96 5.33 -0.01
N LEU A 79 19.28 5.25 0.21
CA LEU A 79 19.96 5.95 1.31
C LEU A 79 19.79 7.47 1.23
N PHE A 80 19.90 8.04 0.03
CA PHE A 80 19.64 9.46 -0.17
C PHE A 80 18.17 9.82 0.08
N GLY A 81 17.23 8.97 -0.33
CA GLY A 81 15.81 9.08 0.01
C GLY A 81 15.56 9.07 1.52
N ILE A 82 16.23 8.17 2.27
CA ILE A 82 16.19 8.12 3.75
C ILE A 82 16.69 9.45 4.32
N PHE A 83 17.87 9.91 3.89
CA PHE A 83 18.47 11.15 4.39
C PHE A 83 17.59 12.37 4.11
N LEU A 84 17.16 12.56 2.86
CA LEU A 84 16.36 13.72 2.46
C LEU A 84 15.00 13.74 3.18
N SER A 85 14.34 12.59 3.28
CA SER A 85 13.05 12.50 3.97
C SER A 85 13.17 12.74 5.47
N ALA A 86 14.21 12.23 6.13
CA ALA A 86 14.52 12.55 7.53
C ALA A 86 14.78 14.05 7.73
N ALA A 87 15.60 14.64 6.86
CA ALA A 87 15.90 16.06 6.90
C ALA A 87 14.62 16.89 6.70
N MET A 88 13.76 16.55 5.75
CA MET A 88 12.46 17.23 5.54
C MET A 88 11.49 17.03 6.71
N ALA A 89 11.55 15.91 7.42
CA ALA A 89 10.75 15.67 8.60
C ALA A 89 11.18 16.59 9.77
N LEU A 90 12.49 16.84 9.93
CA LEU A 90 13.05 17.69 10.98
C LEU A 90 12.97 19.18 10.64
N PHE A 91 13.40 19.57 9.43
CA PHE A 91 13.63 20.96 9.06
C PHE A 91 12.55 21.48 8.10
N LYS A 92 11.79 22.48 8.55
CA LYS A 92 10.74 23.12 7.74
C LYS A 92 11.26 23.73 6.43
N ASN A 93 12.47 24.29 6.43
CA ASN A 93 12.99 25.09 5.31
C ASN A 93 13.26 24.27 4.03
N ILE A 94 13.59 22.99 4.20
CA ILE A 94 13.85 22.07 3.08
C ILE A 94 12.61 21.28 2.65
N ARG A 95 11.51 21.38 3.41
CA ARG A 95 10.21 20.76 3.10
C ARG A 95 9.46 21.55 2.02
N GLY A 96 10.09 21.69 0.86
CA GLY A 96 9.59 22.42 -0.30
C GLY A 96 9.31 21.53 -1.51
N THR A 97 8.88 22.17 -2.60
CA THR A 97 8.51 21.51 -3.86
C THR A 97 9.63 20.61 -4.40
N PHE A 98 10.88 21.09 -4.44
CA PHE A 98 12.01 20.32 -4.96
C PHE A 98 12.29 19.04 -4.15
N GLY A 99 12.13 19.10 -2.83
CA GLY A 99 12.27 17.92 -1.97
C GLY A 99 11.25 16.84 -2.32
N PHE A 100 9.96 17.21 -2.45
CA PHE A 100 8.93 16.25 -2.83
C PHE A 100 9.02 15.78 -4.29
N VAL A 101 9.45 16.65 -5.22
CA VAL A 101 9.75 16.24 -6.61
C VAL A 101 10.82 15.16 -6.62
N PHE A 102 11.91 15.37 -5.87
CA PHE A 102 12.97 14.37 -5.78
C PHE A 102 12.46 13.08 -5.14
N LEU A 103 11.80 13.13 -3.98
CA LEU A 103 11.31 11.93 -3.29
C LEU A 103 10.35 11.13 -4.18
N PHE A 104 9.47 11.82 -4.92
CA PHE A 104 8.57 11.20 -5.88
C PHE A 104 9.33 10.53 -7.03
N VAL A 105 10.23 11.24 -7.71
CA VAL A 105 11.00 10.70 -8.85
C VAL A 105 11.91 9.54 -8.41
N ALA A 106 12.55 9.65 -7.25
CA ALA A 106 13.36 8.59 -6.67
C ALA A 106 12.53 7.33 -6.39
N TYR A 107 11.37 7.49 -5.77
CA TYR A 107 10.49 6.36 -5.49
C TYR A 107 9.86 5.76 -6.76
N LEU A 108 9.51 6.59 -7.75
CA LEU A 108 9.02 6.15 -9.06
C LEU A 108 10.07 5.31 -9.80
N SER A 109 11.33 5.74 -9.73
CA SER A 109 12.45 5.00 -10.33
C SER A 109 12.61 3.62 -9.70
N LEU A 110 12.53 3.54 -8.36
CA LEU A 110 12.57 2.26 -7.63
C LEU A 110 11.36 1.38 -7.97
N TYR A 111 10.17 1.98 -8.07
CA TYR A 111 8.94 1.29 -8.44
C TYR A 111 9.02 0.66 -9.83
N ARG A 112 9.64 1.35 -10.80
CA ARG A 112 9.81 0.84 -12.18
C ARG A 112 10.79 -0.33 -12.28
N VAL A 113 11.85 -0.32 -11.48
CA VAL A 113 12.92 -1.34 -11.54
C VAL A 113 12.68 -2.50 -10.58
N GLY A 114 11.89 -2.30 -9.52
CA GLY A 114 11.76 -3.28 -8.44
C GLY A 114 10.81 -4.46 -8.69
N GLN A 115 10.38 -4.70 -9.93
CA GLN A 115 9.70 -5.94 -10.38
C GLN A 115 8.55 -6.38 -9.45
N THR A 116 8.32 -7.69 -9.30
CA THR A 116 7.26 -8.28 -8.46
C THR A 116 7.29 -7.87 -6.99
N PHE A 117 8.45 -7.50 -6.45
CA PHE A 117 8.56 -7.03 -5.08
C PHE A 117 8.25 -5.52 -4.93
N MET A 118 7.98 -4.80 -6.02
CA MET A 118 7.26 -3.52 -6.04
C MET A 118 5.84 -3.76 -6.62
N HIS A 119 5.05 -2.71 -6.89
CA HIS A 119 3.68 -2.80 -7.42
C HIS A 119 2.57 -3.15 -6.41
N PHE A 120 2.81 -2.93 -5.12
CA PHE A 120 1.74 -3.05 -4.14
C PHE A 120 0.88 -1.79 -4.03
N GLN A 121 -0.33 -1.91 -3.47
CA GLN A 121 -1.27 -0.78 -3.38
C GLN A 121 -0.75 0.41 -2.56
N TRP A 122 0.14 0.19 -1.60
CA TRP A 122 0.75 1.28 -0.85
C TRP A 122 1.90 1.95 -1.60
N ASP A 123 2.60 1.25 -2.50
CA ASP A 123 3.65 1.84 -3.33
C ASP A 123 3.02 2.85 -4.30
N ILE A 124 1.93 2.45 -4.99
CA ILE A 124 1.17 3.34 -5.89
C ILE A 124 0.49 4.49 -5.13
N MET A 125 -0.04 4.23 -3.93
CA MET A 125 -0.64 5.29 -3.11
C MET A 125 0.41 6.31 -2.65
N LEU A 126 1.64 5.88 -2.35
CA LEU A 126 2.74 6.77 -1.99
C LEU A 126 3.16 7.65 -3.18
N LEU A 127 3.17 7.11 -4.39
CA LEU A 127 3.43 7.87 -5.61
C LEU A 127 2.36 8.95 -5.83
N GLU A 128 1.09 8.56 -5.84
CA GLU A 128 -0.03 9.49 -6.02
C GLU A 128 -0.01 10.57 -4.94
N PHE A 129 0.11 10.19 -3.65
CA PHE A 129 0.19 11.15 -2.55
C PHE A 129 1.45 12.04 -2.61
N GLY A 130 2.56 11.51 -3.10
CA GLY A 130 3.79 12.26 -3.34
C GLY A 130 3.59 13.42 -4.31
N VAL A 131 2.90 13.19 -5.43
CA VAL A 131 2.54 14.26 -6.37
C VAL A 131 1.58 15.26 -5.74
N LEU A 132 0.62 14.80 -4.93
CA LEU A 132 -0.28 15.71 -4.21
C LEU A 132 0.49 16.59 -3.21
N CYS A 133 1.58 16.10 -2.61
CA CYS A 133 2.46 16.91 -1.77
C CYS A 133 3.19 18.01 -2.58
N ILE A 134 3.62 17.73 -3.81
CA ILE A 134 4.19 18.73 -4.74
C ILE A 134 3.17 19.82 -5.05
N VAL A 135 1.92 19.45 -5.34
CA VAL A 135 0.84 20.42 -5.55
C VAL A 135 0.59 21.22 -4.26
N MET A 136 0.60 20.56 -3.11
CA MET A 136 0.33 21.18 -1.81
C MET A 136 1.40 22.19 -1.38
N THR A 137 2.67 22.00 -1.78
CA THR A 137 3.73 23.00 -1.53
C THR A 137 3.60 24.23 -2.42
N LEU A 138 3.01 24.10 -3.62
CA LEU A 138 2.73 25.22 -4.53
C LEU A 138 1.42 25.94 -4.18
N SER A 139 0.36 25.17 -3.93
CA SER A 139 -0.98 25.62 -3.56
C SER A 139 -1.59 24.71 -2.49
N PRO A 140 -1.53 25.13 -1.21
CA PRO A 140 -2.10 24.35 -0.11
C PRO A 140 -3.59 24.02 -0.32
N ALA A 141 -4.37 24.95 -0.88
CA ALA A 141 -5.80 24.76 -1.08
C ALA A 141 -6.10 23.68 -2.15
N GLN A 142 -5.41 23.73 -3.29
CA GLN A 142 -5.57 22.72 -4.35
C GLN A 142 -5.08 21.35 -3.88
N GLY A 143 -3.90 21.28 -3.25
CA GLY A 143 -3.35 20.03 -2.73
C GLY A 143 -4.25 19.38 -1.66
N ILE A 144 -4.82 20.17 -0.75
CA ILE A 144 -5.81 19.67 0.23
C ILE A 144 -7.07 19.14 -0.45
N SER A 145 -7.57 19.84 -1.47
CA SER A 145 -8.75 19.38 -2.22
C SER A 145 -8.49 18.04 -2.90
N LEU A 146 -7.33 17.89 -3.55
CA LEU A 146 -6.94 16.65 -4.20
C LEU A 146 -6.71 15.52 -3.17
N CYS A 147 -6.15 15.81 -2.00
CA CYS A 147 -5.99 14.79 -0.94
C CYS A 147 -7.34 14.27 -0.43
N ARG A 148 -8.33 15.16 -0.25
CA ARG A 148 -9.70 14.77 0.14
C ARG A 148 -10.39 13.98 -0.97
N TRP A 149 -10.15 14.37 -2.22
CA TRP A 149 -10.62 13.62 -3.38
C TRP A 149 -10.01 12.21 -3.39
N LEU A 150 -8.69 12.07 -3.22
CA LEU A 150 -8.02 10.78 -3.10
C LEU A 150 -8.57 9.94 -1.94
N LEU A 151 -8.83 10.55 -0.77
CA LEU A 151 -9.44 9.85 0.37
C LEU A 151 -10.80 9.24 0.00
N ILE A 152 -11.65 10.01 -0.70
CA ILE A 152 -12.94 9.52 -1.20
C ILE A 152 -12.71 8.39 -2.20
N ARG A 153 -11.85 8.59 -3.21
CA ARG A 153 -11.58 7.54 -4.21
C ARG A 153 -11.15 6.24 -3.54
N LEU A 154 -10.18 6.31 -2.64
CA LEU A 154 -9.61 5.17 -1.92
C LEU A 154 -10.66 4.40 -1.12
N LEU A 155 -11.35 5.08 -0.20
CA LEU A 155 -12.27 4.41 0.72
C LEU A 155 -13.55 3.99 0.01
N PHE A 156 -14.09 4.83 -0.89
CA PHE A 156 -15.28 4.48 -1.67
C PHE A 156 -15.00 3.29 -2.59
N HIS A 157 -13.86 3.25 -3.26
CA HIS A 157 -13.47 2.08 -4.07
C HIS A 157 -13.33 0.82 -3.23
N SER A 158 -12.66 0.93 -2.09
CA SER A 158 -12.51 -0.19 -1.16
C SER A 158 -13.87 -0.71 -0.69
N GLY A 159 -14.81 0.17 -0.33
CA GLY A 159 -16.14 -0.22 0.14
C GLY A 159 -17.02 -0.79 -0.98
N PHE A 160 -17.08 -0.12 -2.13
CA PHE A 160 -18.01 -0.47 -3.20
C PHE A 160 -17.62 -1.78 -3.88
N LYS A 161 -16.31 -2.01 -4.12
CA LYS A 161 -15.82 -3.28 -4.69
C LYS A 161 -16.14 -4.50 -3.82
N LYS A 162 -16.38 -4.33 -2.51
CA LYS A 162 -16.86 -5.42 -1.64
C LYS A 162 -18.29 -5.82 -1.99
N LEU A 163 -19.19 -4.86 -2.22
CA LEU A 163 -20.56 -5.11 -2.66
C LEU A 163 -20.59 -5.68 -4.09
N GLU A 164 -19.89 -5.03 -5.01
CA GLU A 164 -19.81 -5.44 -6.42
C GLU A 164 -19.23 -6.85 -6.61
N SER A 165 -18.34 -7.29 -5.72
CA SER A 165 -17.70 -8.60 -5.82
C SER A 165 -18.66 -9.81 -5.78
N GLY A 166 -19.89 -9.61 -5.28
CA GLY A 166 -20.86 -10.65 -5.00
C GLY A 166 -20.41 -11.63 -3.89
N CYS A 167 -19.44 -11.24 -3.07
CA CYS A 167 -18.87 -12.14 -2.05
C CYS A 167 -19.89 -12.45 -0.94
N PRO A 168 -20.22 -13.74 -0.70
CA PRO A 168 -21.25 -14.10 0.27
C PRO A 168 -20.94 -13.64 1.70
N THR A 169 -19.66 -13.56 2.09
CA THR A 169 -19.27 -13.14 3.45
C THR A 169 -19.45 -11.64 3.67
N TRP A 170 -19.24 -10.84 2.63
CA TRP A 170 -19.46 -9.39 2.67
C TRP A 170 -20.96 -9.09 2.74
N TRP A 171 -21.74 -9.72 1.86
CA TRP A 171 -23.21 -9.61 1.84
C TRP A 171 -23.90 -10.24 3.06
N GLY A 172 -23.31 -11.28 3.66
CA GLY A 172 -23.84 -11.95 4.86
C GLY A 172 -23.32 -11.39 6.19
N LEU A 173 -22.57 -10.28 6.18
CA LEU A 173 -21.95 -9.66 7.37
C LEU A 173 -20.99 -10.59 8.17
N THR A 174 -20.47 -11.65 7.55
CA THR A 174 -19.53 -12.61 8.15
C THR A 174 -18.08 -12.42 7.68
N ALA A 175 -17.79 -11.35 6.95
CA ALA A 175 -16.46 -11.07 6.42
C ALA A 175 -15.38 -11.00 7.52
N LEU A 176 -15.66 -10.39 8.67
CA LEU A 176 -14.71 -10.31 9.78
C LEU A 176 -14.49 -11.63 10.52
N ASP A 177 -15.35 -12.64 10.32
CA ASP A 177 -15.13 -14.00 10.85
C ASP A 177 -13.85 -14.60 10.25
N TRP A 178 -13.49 -14.21 9.03
CA TRP A 178 -12.33 -14.73 8.32
C TRP A 178 -11.17 -13.74 8.24
N HIS A 179 -11.48 -12.44 8.15
CA HIS A 179 -10.50 -11.39 7.83
C HIS A 179 -9.28 -11.39 8.76
N PHE A 180 -9.49 -11.50 10.07
CA PHE A 180 -8.41 -11.45 11.06
C PHE A 180 -7.45 -12.63 10.90
N GLU A 181 -7.94 -13.82 10.58
CA GLU A 181 -7.11 -15.00 10.33
C GLU A 181 -6.41 -14.91 8.97
N SER A 182 -7.12 -14.45 7.93
CA SER A 182 -6.70 -14.59 6.53
C SER A 182 -5.92 -13.42 5.93
N GLN A 183 -5.85 -12.28 6.63
CA GLN A 183 -5.07 -11.09 6.24
C GLN A 183 -3.59 -11.39 6.06
N CYS A 184 -2.87 -10.68 5.20
CA CYS A 184 -1.48 -11.02 4.86
C CYS A 184 -0.55 -11.17 6.09
N ILE A 185 -0.46 -10.16 6.94
CA ILE A 185 0.38 -10.19 8.14
C ILE A 185 -0.46 -9.72 9.33
N PRO A 186 -1.05 -10.66 10.11
CA PRO A 186 -1.81 -10.29 11.30
C PRO A 186 -0.89 -9.68 12.37
N THR A 187 -1.47 -8.90 13.27
CA THR A 187 -0.80 -8.45 14.50
C THR A 187 -1.13 -9.41 15.65
N PRO A 188 -0.49 -9.29 16.83
CA PRO A 188 -0.87 -10.08 18.00
C PRO A 188 -2.35 -9.91 18.38
N ILE A 189 -2.90 -8.71 18.22
CA ILE A 189 -4.31 -8.41 18.55
C ILE A 189 -5.28 -9.15 17.62
N SER A 190 -4.84 -9.50 16.41
CA SER A 190 -5.66 -10.22 15.43
C SER A 190 -6.28 -11.50 15.99
N TYR A 191 -5.51 -12.28 16.75
CA TYR A 191 -5.97 -13.52 17.36
C TYR A 191 -7.16 -13.25 18.30
N HIS A 192 -7.06 -12.23 19.14
CA HIS A 192 -8.13 -11.84 20.05
C HIS A 192 -9.33 -11.26 19.30
N ALA A 193 -9.10 -10.45 18.27
CA ALA A 193 -10.16 -9.87 17.44
C ALA A 193 -10.97 -10.96 16.72
N HIS A 194 -10.32 -12.02 16.24
CA HIS A 194 -10.98 -13.17 15.60
C HIS A 194 -11.95 -13.89 16.54
N HIS A 195 -11.67 -13.90 17.84
CA HIS A 195 -12.49 -14.58 18.85
C HIS A 195 -13.57 -13.69 19.49
N LEU A 196 -13.75 -12.46 19.00
CA LEU A 196 -14.85 -11.61 19.46
C LEU A 196 -16.22 -12.27 19.15
N PRO A 197 -17.25 -12.05 20.00
CA PRO A 197 -18.58 -12.56 19.71
C PRO A 197 -19.07 -12.09 18.33
N LYS A 198 -19.75 -12.97 17.60
CA LYS A 198 -20.20 -12.74 16.20
C LYS A 198 -20.91 -11.41 15.99
N ILE A 199 -21.68 -10.95 16.97
CA ILE A 199 -22.37 -9.65 16.90
C ILE A 199 -21.40 -8.48 16.73
N PHE A 200 -20.24 -8.49 17.41
CA PHE A 200 -19.23 -7.46 17.28
C PHE A 200 -18.55 -7.51 15.90
N LEU A 201 -18.32 -8.71 15.37
CA LEU A 201 -17.78 -8.90 14.03
C LEU A 201 -18.74 -8.37 12.95
N GLN A 202 -20.04 -8.67 13.08
CA GLN A 202 -21.09 -8.17 12.19
C GLN A 202 -21.22 -6.64 12.25
N ILE A 203 -21.20 -6.06 13.46
CA ILE A 203 -21.15 -4.61 13.65
C ILE A 203 -19.89 -4.03 12.97
N GLY A 204 -18.74 -4.69 13.10
CA GLY A 204 -17.51 -4.26 12.43
C GLY A 204 -17.63 -4.23 10.89
N VAL A 205 -18.33 -5.20 10.29
CA VAL A 205 -18.64 -5.17 8.85
C VAL A 205 -19.52 -3.97 8.50
N LEU A 206 -20.57 -3.70 9.29
CA LEU A 206 -21.44 -2.55 9.07
C LEU A 206 -20.68 -1.22 9.21
N VAL A 207 -19.86 -1.07 10.25
CA VAL A 207 -18.99 0.09 10.44
C VAL A 207 -18.07 0.28 9.24
N THR A 208 -17.55 -0.81 8.66
CA THR A 208 -16.75 -0.78 7.45
C THR A 208 -17.52 -0.23 6.26
N TYR A 209 -18.76 -0.66 6.05
CA TYR A 209 -19.59 -0.13 4.96
C TYR A 209 -19.94 1.35 5.16
N PHE A 210 -20.42 1.73 6.34
CA PHE A 210 -20.82 3.11 6.60
C PHE A 210 -19.64 4.08 6.54
N SER A 211 -18.46 3.68 7.05
CA SER A 211 -17.26 4.51 6.98
C SER A 211 -16.77 4.69 5.54
N GLN A 212 -16.75 3.61 4.74
CA GLN A 212 -16.17 3.60 3.40
C GLN A 212 -17.11 4.09 2.30
N LEU A 213 -18.43 3.92 2.43
CA LEU A 213 -19.39 4.28 1.37
C LEU A 213 -20.13 5.59 1.63
N GLY A 214 -20.61 5.79 2.86
CA GLY A 214 -21.44 6.95 3.20
C GLY A 214 -20.61 8.09 3.77
N ILE A 215 -19.98 7.86 4.92
CA ILE A 215 -19.36 8.91 5.73
C ILE A 215 -18.18 9.56 5.00
N VAL A 216 -17.39 8.81 4.22
CA VAL A 216 -16.24 9.39 3.50
C VAL A 216 -16.64 10.48 2.51
N LEU A 217 -17.85 10.43 1.92
CA LEU A 217 -18.30 11.44 0.94
C LEU A 217 -18.33 12.85 1.54
N PHE A 218 -18.51 12.94 2.87
CA PHE A 218 -18.46 14.21 3.59
C PHE A 218 -17.06 14.83 3.66
N ALA A 219 -15.98 14.15 3.25
CA ALA A 219 -14.62 14.69 3.25
C ALA A 219 -14.48 15.96 2.39
N LEU A 220 -15.24 16.07 1.30
CA LEU A 220 -15.30 17.26 0.44
C LEU A 220 -16.41 18.24 0.82
N SER A 221 -17.17 17.96 1.88
CA SER A 221 -18.37 18.72 2.21
C SER A 221 -18.09 20.21 2.44
N PRO A 222 -18.94 21.15 2.00
CA PRO A 222 -18.80 22.55 2.38
C PRO A 222 -19.00 22.74 3.90
N SER A 223 -19.73 21.85 4.57
CA SER A 223 -19.93 21.88 6.02
C SER A 223 -18.67 21.47 6.78
N ARG A 224 -18.21 22.38 7.65
CA ARG A 224 -17.07 22.13 8.54
C ARG A 224 -17.28 20.91 9.42
N ARG A 225 -18.48 20.75 9.98
CA ARG A 225 -18.78 19.70 10.96
C ARG A 225 -18.75 18.31 10.29
N LEU A 226 -19.35 18.19 9.11
CA LEU A 226 -19.38 16.94 8.34
C LEU A 226 -17.98 16.52 7.90
N ARG A 227 -17.15 17.46 7.40
CA ARG A 227 -15.75 17.16 7.05
C ARG A 227 -14.96 16.61 8.25
N ILE A 228 -15.04 17.27 9.40
CA ILE A 228 -14.30 16.84 10.61
C ILE A 228 -14.79 15.47 11.08
N PHE A 229 -16.11 15.24 11.04
CA PHE A 229 -16.68 13.93 11.36
C PHE A 229 -16.15 12.84 10.43
N SER A 230 -16.14 13.07 9.11
CA SER A 230 -15.53 12.16 8.14
C SER A 230 -14.06 11.91 8.42
N GLY A 231 -13.31 12.95 8.77
CA GLY A 231 -11.89 12.85 9.13
C GLY A 231 -11.67 11.93 10.33
N TRP A 232 -12.41 12.14 11.42
CA TRP A 232 -12.31 11.29 12.61
C TRP A 232 -12.71 9.84 12.36
N VAL A 233 -13.84 9.61 11.69
CA VAL A 233 -14.30 8.25 11.36
C VAL A 233 -13.26 7.53 10.51
N SER A 234 -12.68 8.22 9.52
CA SER A 234 -11.61 7.66 8.70
C SER A 234 -10.37 7.31 9.53
N ILE A 235 -9.92 8.20 10.42
CA ILE A 235 -8.76 7.95 11.31
C ILE A 235 -9.03 6.76 12.23
N LEU A 236 -10.16 6.73 12.93
CA LEU A 236 -10.52 5.66 13.85
C LEU A 236 -10.61 4.31 13.14
N HIS A 237 -11.18 4.29 11.92
CA HIS A 237 -11.25 3.09 11.11
C HIS A 237 -9.84 2.59 10.72
N GLN A 238 -8.93 3.48 10.31
CA GLN A 238 -7.55 3.12 9.99
C GLN A 238 -6.76 2.65 11.22
N LEU A 239 -6.99 3.24 12.40
CA LEU A 239 -6.37 2.78 13.64
C LEU A 239 -6.85 1.38 14.04
N GLY A 240 -8.12 1.07 13.83
CA GLY A 240 -8.65 -0.29 14.02
C GLY A 240 -7.98 -1.31 13.11
N ILE A 241 -7.86 -0.97 11.81
CA ILE A 241 -7.17 -1.83 10.82
C ILE A 241 -5.70 -2.03 11.22
N LEU A 242 -5.00 -0.95 11.57
CA LEU A 242 -3.59 -0.99 11.97
C LEU A 242 -3.39 -1.81 13.25
N ALA A 243 -4.32 -1.75 14.20
CA ALA A 243 -4.25 -2.53 15.42
C ALA A 243 -4.38 -4.03 15.16
N THR A 244 -5.13 -4.45 14.14
CA THR A 244 -5.38 -5.87 13.86
C THR A 244 -4.52 -6.44 12.74
N GLY A 245 -3.89 -5.61 11.92
CA GLY A 245 -3.13 -6.04 10.74
C GLY A 245 -1.99 -5.11 10.39
N ASN A 246 -0.88 -5.68 9.94
CA ASN A 246 0.28 -4.94 9.47
C ASN A 246 0.12 -4.60 7.98
N TYR A 247 -0.34 -3.37 7.68
CA TYR A 247 -0.42 -2.83 6.31
C TYR A 247 0.64 -1.76 6.04
N ASN A 248 1.82 -1.94 6.61
CA ASN A 248 3.00 -1.14 6.31
C ASN A 248 2.72 0.36 6.60
N PHE A 249 2.97 1.23 5.63
CA PHE A 249 2.64 2.66 5.69
C PHE A 249 1.29 3.03 5.04
N PHE A 250 0.47 2.07 4.59
CA PHE A 250 -0.82 2.33 3.95
C PHE A 250 -1.82 3.04 4.88
N ASN A 251 -1.94 2.56 6.13
CA ASN A 251 -2.82 3.19 7.10
C ASN A 251 -2.35 4.61 7.44
N LEU A 252 -1.03 4.82 7.55
CA LEU A 252 -0.44 6.14 7.79
C LEU A 252 -0.78 7.12 6.67
N LEU A 253 -0.60 6.70 5.40
CA LEU A 253 -0.99 7.50 4.24
C LEU A 253 -2.48 7.87 4.30
N THR A 254 -3.35 6.91 4.59
CA THR A 254 -4.80 7.16 4.69
C THR A 254 -5.15 8.11 5.84
N ILE A 255 -4.47 7.99 6.98
CA ILE A 255 -4.60 8.92 8.12
C ILE A 255 -4.15 10.33 7.71
N LEU A 256 -3.04 10.48 6.98
CA LEU A 256 -2.57 11.78 6.50
C LEU A 256 -3.56 12.44 5.52
N LEU A 257 -4.19 11.65 4.65
CA LEU A 257 -5.29 12.13 3.81
C LEU A 257 -6.48 12.59 4.67
N ALA A 258 -6.87 11.82 5.68
CA ALA A 258 -7.95 12.17 6.59
C ALA A 258 -7.64 13.43 7.42
N LEU A 259 -6.38 13.67 7.80
CA LEU A 259 -5.96 14.91 8.47
C LEU A 259 -6.28 16.17 7.65
N THR A 260 -6.33 16.07 6.32
CA THR A 260 -6.69 17.22 5.48
C THR A 260 -8.14 17.66 5.64
N CYS A 261 -9.02 16.83 6.22
CA CYS A 261 -10.42 17.17 6.51
C CYS A 261 -10.57 18.21 7.63
N PHE A 262 -9.56 18.31 8.52
CA PHE A 262 -9.55 19.22 9.66
C PHE A 262 -9.19 20.66 9.24
N ASP A 263 -9.47 21.62 10.12
CA ASP A 263 -9.02 23.01 10.01
C ASP A 263 -8.02 23.37 11.10
N ASP A 264 -7.28 24.46 10.89
CA ASP A 264 -6.23 24.90 11.81
C ASP A 264 -6.79 25.27 13.19
N LEU A 265 -8.05 25.73 13.25
CA LEU A 265 -8.76 25.98 14.51
C LEU A 265 -8.96 24.69 15.31
N HIS A 266 -9.42 23.60 14.68
CA HIS A 266 -9.59 22.30 15.35
C HIS A 266 -8.27 21.73 15.84
N LEU A 267 -7.21 21.89 15.05
CA LEU A 267 -5.86 21.43 15.38
C LEU A 267 -5.11 22.38 16.33
N ARG A 268 -5.80 23.36 16.94
CA ARG A 268 -5.25 24.35 17.90
C ARG A 268 -4.07 25.15 17.33
N ALA A 269 -4.03 25.35 16.00
CA ALA A 269 -3.00 26.09 15.28
C ALA A 269 -3.46 27.49 14.82
N GLY A 270 -4.70 27.91 15.13
CA GLY A 270 -5.28 29.19 14.71
C GLY A 270 -5.77 30.07 15.87
N ASN A 271 -5.59 31.39 15.73
CA ASN A 271 -6.24 32.41 16.56
C ASN A 271 -7.76 32.44 16.29
N LYS A 272 -8.56 32.73 17.32
CA LYS A 272 -10.05 32.74 17.31
C LYS A 272 -10.73 33.73 16.34
N ASN A 273 -9.99 34.48 15.53
CA ASN A 273 -10.55 35.52 14.64
C ASN A 273 -10.49 35.09 13.17
N GLU A 274 -11.47 34.30 12.74
CA GLU A 274 -11.88 34.31 11.33
C GLU A 274 -13.29 34.91 11.24
N ASN A 275 -13.36 36.12 10.71
CA ASN A 275 -14.60 36.82 10.38
C ASN A 275 -15.49 35.93 9.50
N LYS A 276 -16.76 35.79 9.89
CA LYS A 276 -17.84 35.26 9.04
C LYS A 276 -17.92 36.11 7.78
N LYS A 277 -17.39 35.61 6.66
CA LYS A 277 -17.88 36.01 5.34
C LYS A 277 -19.13 35.20 5.05
N GLU A 278 -20.22 35.90 4.76
CA GLU A 278 -21.42 35.31 4.17
C GLU A 278 -21.01 34.48 2.95
N LYS A 279 -21.30 33.20 3.03
CA LYS A 279 -21.17 32.28 1.91
C LYS A 279 -22.53 32.24 1.23
N ASP A 280 -22.55 32.08 -0.09
CA ASP A 280 -23.79 31.86 -0.85
C ASP A 280 -24.58 30.68 -0.25
N PHE A 281 -25.58 31.01 0.56
CA PHE A 281 -26.32 30.07 1.38
C PHE A 281 -27.00 28.99 0.54
N LEU A 282 -27.50 29.38 -0.64
CA LEU A 282 -28.11 28.49 -1.63
C LEU A 282 -27.12 27.45 -2.17
N VAL A 283 -25.88 27.84 -2.46
CA VAL A 283 -24.85 26.92 -2.96
C VAL A 283 -24.52 25.88 -1.90
N ILE A 284 -24.41 26.28 -0.63
CA ILE A 284 -24.16 25.35 0.47
C ILE A 284 -25.33 24.38 0.63
N ILE A 285 -26.57 24.88 0.63
CA ILE A 285 -27.76 24.01 0.76
C ILE A 285 -27.82 23.01 -0.39
N PHE A 286 -27.58 23.44 -1.63
CA PHE A 286 -27.57 22.56 -2.79
C PHE A 286 -26.57 21.41 -2.63
N TRP A 287 -25.32 21.72 -2.25
CA TRP A 287 -24.30 20.69 -2.03
C TRP A 287 -24.63 19.77 -0.85
N LEU A 288 -25.16 20.31 0.25
CA LEU A 288 -25.59 19.49 1.39
C LEU A 288 -26.77 18.59 1.06
N ALA A 289 -27.70 19.04 0.21
CA ALA A 289 -28.80 18.21 -0.28
C ALA A 289 -28.28 17.06 -1.14
N LEU A 290 -27.32 17.32 -2.05
CA LEU A 290 -26.68 16.28 -2.84
C LEU A 290 -25.96 15.25 -1.95
N GLU A 291 -25.19 15.70 -0.96
CA GLU A 291 -24.51 14.80 -0.01
C GLU A 291 -25.49 13.99 0.83
N ALA A 292 -26.59 14.59 1.28
CA ALA A 292 -27.64 13.89 2.00
C ALA A 292 -28.29 12.81 1.12
N ILE A 293 -28.58 13.12 -0.15
CA ILE A 293 -29.09 12.14 -1.11
C ILE A 293 -28.08 11.00 -1.29
N GLN A 294 -26.80 11.29 -1.52
CA GLN A 294 -25.77 10.26 -1.66
C GLN A 294 -25.66 9.37 -0.42
N PHE A 295 -25.68 9.96 0.77
CA PHE A 295 -25.64 9.22 2.04
C PHE A 295 -26.86 8.32 2.21
N LEU A 296 -28.06 8.82 1.91
CA LEU A 296 -29.31 8.04 1.96
C LEU A 296 -29.29 6.91 0.94
N LEU A 297 -28.81 7.14 -0.29
CA LEU A 297 -28.68 6.12 -1.32
C LEU A 297 -27.69 5.02 -0.91
N MET A 298 -26.55 5.38 -0.33
CA MET A 298 -25.58 4.39 0.17
C MET A 298 -26.11 3.65 1.39
N THR A 299 -26.82 4.33 2.29
CA THR A 299 -27.50 3.68 3.42
C THR A 299 -28.57 2.70 2.93
N PHE A 300 -29.31 3.05 1.89
CA PHE A 300 -30.26 2.15 1.23
C PHE A 300 -29.55 0.97 0.56
N ALA A 301 -28.41 1.21 -0.12
CA ALA A 301 -27.61 0.14 -0.71
C ALA A 301 -27.12 -0.86 0.34
N ILE A 302 -26.66 -0.36 1.49
CA ILE A 302 -26.21 -1.16 2.63
C ILE A 302 -27.42 -1.85 3.30
N SER A 303 -28.57 -1.19 3.45
CA SER A 303 -29.74 -1.86 4.05
C SER A 303 -30.24 -3.01 3.19
N LYS A 304 -30.08 -2.93 1.86
CA LYS A 304 -30.31 -4.04 0.95
C LYS A 304 -29.30 -5.18 1.07
N SER A 305 -28.15 -4.99 1.71
CA SER A 305 -27.28 -6.10 2.08
C SER A 305 -27.67 -6.77 3.40
N ILE A 306 -28.69 -6.27 4.10
CA ILE A 306 -29.08 -6.77 5.43
C ILE A 306 -30.42 -7.49 5.32
N GLU A 307 -30.39 -8.82 5.49
CA GLU A 307 -31.60 -9.60 5.73
C GLU A 307 -31.56 -10.22 7.12
N PHE A 308 -32.65 -10.02 7.87
CA PHE A 308 -32.81 -10.57 9.21
C PHE A 308 -33.57 -11.88 9.12
N GLY A 309 -32.88 -12.98 9.42
CA GLY A 309 -33.51 -14.29 9.53
C GLY A 309 -34.42 -14.37 10.75
N SER A 310 -35.46 -15.21 10.66
CA SER A 310 -36.38 -15.52 11.76
C SER A 310 -35.70 -16.16 12.98
N ASP A 311 -34.47 -16.65 12.81
CA ASP A 311 -33.57 -17.23 13.79
C ASP A 311 -32.66 -16.20 14.49
N GLY A 312 -32.83 -14.91 14.17
CA GLY A 312 -31.98 -13.84 14.70
C GLY A 312 -30.58 -13.77 14.08
N GLN A 313 -30.33 -14.56 13.02
CA GLN A 313 -29.07 -14.53 12.28
C GLN A 313 -29.22 -13.75 10.97
N PHE A 314 -28.14 -13.10 10.53
CA PHE A 314 -28.10 -12.42 9.24
C PHE A 314 -28.06 -13.45 8.11
N LYS A 315 -28.98 -13.33 7.15
CA LYS A 315 -28.99 -14.16 5.93
C LYS A 315 -28.44 -13.37 4.75
N LEU A 316 -27.93 -14.11 3.76
CA LEU A 316 -27.49 -13.51 2.50
C LEU A 316 -28.71 -12.88 1.82
N SER A 317 -28.62 -11.59 1.49
CA SER A 317 -29.75 -10.95 0.84
C SER A 317 -29.97 -11.44 -0.60
N ASP A 318 -31.22 -11.60 -1.01
CA ASP A 318 -31.61 -11.84 -2.40
C ASP A 318 -31.07 -10.74 -3.34
N THR A 319 -30.84 -9.53 -2.82
CA THR A 319 -30.24 -8.41 -3.55
C THR A 319 -28.78 -8.66 -3.94
N ALA A 320 -28.08 -9.60 -3.30
CA ALA A 320 -26.71 -9.99 -3.69
C ALA A 320 -26.65 -10.54 -5.13
N ASN A 321 -27.76 -11.12 -5.61
CA ASN A 321 -27.87 -11.68 -6.96
C ASN A 321 -28.29 -10.65 -8.02
N ASP A 322 -28.88 -9.52 -7.63
CA ASP A 322 -29.38 -8.49 -8.54
C ASP A 322 -28.40 -7.30 -8.65
N GLN A 323 -27.30 -7.54 -9.36
CA GLN A 323 -26.26 -6.53 -9.64
C GLN A 323 -26.77 -5.32 -10.45
N SER A 324 -27.94 -5.42 -11.09
CA SER A 324 -28.50 -4.33 -11.90
C SER A 324 -28.90 -3.12 -11.07
N LYS A 325 -29.39 -3.33 -9.84
CA LYS A 325 -29.76 -2.26 -8.90
C LYS A 325 -28.56 -1.49 -8.35
N LEU A 326 -27.44 -2.17 -8.14
CA LEU A 326 -26.19 -1.56 -7.70
C LEU A 326 -25.62 -0.59 -8.74
N LYS A 327 -25.84 -0.88 -10.02
CA LYS A 327 -25.41 -0.03 -11.14
C LYS A 327 -25.99 1.39 -11.03
N TYR A 328 -27.29 1.50 -10.78
CA TYR A 328 -27.96 2.79 -10.66
C TYR A 328 -27.51 3.57 -9.42
N LEU A 329 -27.41 2.89 -8.27
CA LEU A 329 -26.94 3.49 -7.01
C LEU A 329 -25.51 4.01 -7.12
N ARG A 330 -24.64 3.29 -7.84
CA ARG A 330 -23.27 3.70 -8.13
C ARG A 330 -23.25 4.99 -8.94
N ASP A 331 -23.97 5.06 -10.05
CA ASP A 331 -23.92 6.21 -10.97
C ASP A 331 -24.42 7.50 -10.30
N LEU A 332 -25.45 7.37 -9.46
CA LEU A 332 -25.98 8.46 -8.62
C LEU A 332 -25.00 8.96 -7.56
N VAL A 333 -23.94 8.21 -7.24
CA VAL A 333 -22.87 8.67 -6.34
C VAL A 333 -21.65 9.16 -7.11
N LEU A 334 -21.19 8.42 -8.13
CA LEU A 334 -19.97 8.75 -8.87
C LEU A 334 -20.05 10.14 -9.55
N ILE A 335 -21.17 10.44 -10.22
CA ILE A 335 -21.31 11.69 -10.97
C ILE A 335 -21.34 12.90 -10.03
N PRO A 336 -22.23 12.97 -9.00
CA PRO A 336 -22.23 14.11 -8.10
C PRO A 336 -20.92 14.24 -7.31
N SER A 337 -20.30 13.14 -6.88
CA SER A 337 -18.99 13.19 -6.22
C SER A 337 -17.89 13.78 -7.12
N SER A 338 -17.90 13.47 -8.41
CA SER A 338 -16.98 14.07 -9.39
C SER A 338 -17.21 15.59 -9.51
N LEU A 339 -18.46 16.04 -9.54
CA LEU A 339 -18.81 17.46 -9.59
C LEU A 339 -18.44 18.20 -8.29
N ILE A 340 -18.65 17.58 -7.13
CA ILE A 340 -18.22 18.11 -5.82
C ILE A 340 -16.68 18.23 -5.79
N GLY A 341 -15.97 17.19 -6.23
CA GLY A 341 -14.51 17.17 -6.31
C GLY A 341 -13.94 18.27 -7.18
N PHE A 342 -14.47 18.43 -8.38
CA PHE A 342 -14.06 19.49 -9.30
C PHE A 342 -14.36 20.87 -8.71
N SER A 343 -15.56 21.07 -8.16
CA SER A 343 -15.98 22.33 -7.56
C SER A 343 -15.13 22.71 -6.35
N SER A 344 -14.77 21.74 -5.50
CA SER A 344 -13.86 21.93 -4.38
C SER A 344 -12.46 22.37 -4.84
N LEU A 345 -11.95 21.79 -5.94
CA LEU A 345 -10.66 22.15 -6.51
C LEU A 345 -10.67 23.59 -7.04
N ILE A 346 -11.68 23.94 -7.84
CA ILE A 346 -11.85 25.29 -8.39
C ILE A 346 -12.04 26.32 -7.28
N PHE A 347 -12.85 26.02 -6.27
CA PHE A 347 -13.02 26.91 -5.12
C PHE A 347 -11.71 27.10 -4.34
N GLY A 348 -10.91 26.04 -4.19
CA GLY A 348 -9.57 26.10 -3.61
C GLY A 348 -8.64 27.04 -4.38
N PHE A 349 -8.63 26.95 -5.71
CA PHE A 349 -7.91 27.87 -6.58
C PHE A 349 -8.42 29.32 -6.47
N LEU A 350 -9.74 29.54 -6.51
CA LEU A 350 -10.32 30.89 -6.42
C LEU A 350 -10.01 31.59 -5.10
N LYS A 351 -9.84 30.82 -4.01
CA LYS A 351 -9.45 31.33 -2.68
C LYS A 351 -7.97 31.72 -2.60
N ASP A 352 -7.11 31.14 -3.42
CA ASP A 352 -5.66 31.41 -3.43
C ASP A 352 -5.19 31.75 -4.85
N ARG A 353 -5.17 33.04 -5.19
CA ARG A 353 -4.77 33.56 -6.51
C ARG A 353 -3.29 33.95 -6.59
N ARG A 354 -2.43 33.44 -5.69
CA ARG A 354 -0.99 33.69 -5.76
C ARG A 354 -0.39 33.04 -7.03
N LEU A 355 0.72 33.58 -7.53
CA LEU A 355 1.39 33.06 -8.74
C LEU A 355 1.69 31.56 -8.67
N LYS A 356 2.14 31.06 -7.52
CA LYS A 356 2.38 29.62 -7.29
C LYS A 356 1.11 28.78 -7.42
N SER A 357 -0.04 29.32 -7.03
CA SER A 357 -1.34 28.65 -7.16
C SER A 357 -1.81 28.61 -8.61
N ILE A 358 -1.56 29.68 -9.38
CA ILE A 358 -1.79 29.69 -10.83
C ILE A 358 -0.91 28.63 -11.51
N ALA A 359 0.37 28.56 -11.15
CA ALA A 359 1.30 27.57 -11.69
C ALA A 359 0.94 26.11 -11.33
N ALA A 360 0.29 25.88 -10.19
CA ALA A 360 -0.14 24.55 -9.74
C ALA A 360 -1.43 24.06 -10.44
N LEU A 361 -2.24 24.96 -11.00
CA LEU A 361 -3.55 24.62 -11.54
C LEU A 361 -3.51 23.63 -12.70
N PRO A 362 -2.62 23.75 -13.72
CA PRO A 362 -2.55 22.79 -14.82
C PRO A 362 -2.27 21.36 -14.33
N LEU A 363 -1.30 21.21 -13.42
CA LEU A 363 -0.98 19.91 -12.81
C LEU A 363 -2.16 19.37 -11.99
N SER A 364 -2.83 20.22 -11.23
CA SER A 364 -4.00 19.83 -10.43
C SER A 364 -5.18 19.37 -11.29
N LEU A 365 -5.44 20.06 -12.39
CA LEU A 365 -6.50 19.70 -13.36
C LEU A 365 -6.14 18.39 -14.09
N LEU A 366 -4.86 18.20 -14.45
CA LEU A 366 -4.39 16.97 -15.05
C LEU A 366 -4.60 15.78 -14.11
N ILE A 367 -4.13 15.89 -12.86
CA ILE A 367 -4.29 14.83 -11.85
C ILE A 367 -5.77 14.56 -11.60
N PHE A 368 -6.59 15.59 -11.40
CA PHE A 368 -8.03 15.41 -11.19
C PHE A 368 -8.68 14.70 -12.37
N THR A 369 -8.37 15.10 -13.61
CA THR A 369 -8.96 14.51 -14.82
C THR A 369 -8.53 13.06 -15.03
N ALA A 370 -7.23 12.77 -14.89
CA ALA A 370 -6.69 11.40 -14.95
C ALA A 370 -7.33 10.51 -13.87
N SER A 371 -7.46 11.05 -12.65
CA SER A 371 -8.04 10.32 -11.52
C SER A 371 -9.49 9.90 -11.74
N LEU A 372 -10.25 10.56 -12.62
CA LEU A 372 -11.62 10.17 -12.98
C LEU A 372 -11.62 8.83 -13.73
N ILE A 373 -10.67 8.58 -14.63
CA ILE A 373 -10.54 7.28 -15.32
C ILE A 373 -10.50 6.15 -14.30
N HIS A 374 -9.68 6.35 -13.27
CA HIS A 374 -9.52 5.36 -12.22
C HIS A 374 -10.71 5.34 -11.27
N PHE A 375 -11.36 6.47 -10.98
CA PHE A 375 -12.56 6.52 -10.14
C PHE A 375 -13.74 5.78 -10.76
N TYR A 376 -13.86 5.83 -12.09
CA TYR A 376 -14.88 5.12 -12.85
C TYR A 376 -14.50 3.65 -13.15
N ASP A 377 -13.40 3.10 -12.61
CA ASP A 377 -13.01 1.69 -12.79
C ASP A 377 -14.07 0.68 -12.31
N ILE A 378 -14.91 1.10 -11.36
CA ILE A 378 -16.09 0.36 -10.87
C ILE A 378 -17.19 0.27 -11.95
N ASP A 379 -17.13 1.10 -13.00
CA ASP A 379 -18.02 1.05 -14.15
C ASP A 379 -17.25 0.91 -15.46
N ARG A 380 -16.89 -0.33 -15.82
CA ARG A 380 -16.07 -0.58 -17.01
C ARG A 380 -16.63 0.08 -18.29
N PRO A 381 -17.94 0.01 -18.63
CA PRO A 381 -18.51 0.75 -19.75
C PRO A 381 -18.28 2.27 -19.70
N LEU A 382 -18.50 2.92 -18.56
CA LEU A 382 -18.34 4.37 -18.42
C LEU A 382 -16.86 4.76 -18.39
N GLN A 383 -16.01 3.95 -17.75
CA GLN A 383 -14.55 4.10 -17.82
C GLN A 383 -14.06 4.06 -19.27
N LEU A 384 -14.51 3.09 -20.08
CA LEU A 384 -14.13 2.99 -21.48
C LEU A 384 -14.62 4.19 -22.29
N LYS A 385 -15.85 4.67 -22.04
CA LYS A 385 -16.35 5.91 -22.64
C LYS A 385 -15.46 7.09 -22.27
N LEU A 386 -15.12 7.26 -20.99
CA LEU A 386 -14.26 8.35 -20.53
C LEU A 386 -12.84 8.26 -21.12
N LYS A 387 -12.23 7.06 -21.12
CA LYS A 387 -10.94 6.81 -21.80
C LYS A 387 -11.00 7.19 -23.27
N ASN A 388 -12.07 6.82 -23.98
CA ASN A 388 -12.23 7.18 -25.39
C ASN A 388 -12.37 8.69 -25.62
N HIS A 389 -13.05 9.43 -24.74
CA HIS A 389 -13.09 10.90 -24.83
C HIS A 389 -11.70 11.51 -24.54
N LEU A 390 -10.97 10.95 -23.58
CA LEU A 390 -9.62 11.42 -23.22
C LEU A 390 -8.56 11.06 -24.25
N LYS A 391 -8.82 10.17 -25.21
CA LYS A 391 -7.95 9.97 -26.38
C LYS A 391 -7.77 11.25 -27.22
N ALA A 392 -8.71 12.20 -27.15
CA ALA A 392 -8.54 13.51 -27.77
C ALA A 392 -7.45 14.37 -27.08
N PHE A 393 -7.07 14.01 -25.85
CA PHE A 393 -6.05 14.67 -25.03
C PHE A 393 -5.00 13.63 -24.57
N PRO A 394 -4.22 13.03 -25.50
CA PRO A 394 -3.32 11.92 -25.19
C PRO A 394 -2.27 12.28 -24.13
N VAL A 395 -1.94 13.57 -24.00
CA VAL A 395 -1.04 14.11 -22.97
C VAL A 395 -1.49 13.75 -21.55
N ILE A 396 -2.80 13.71 -21.27
CA ILE A 396 -3.30 13.39 -19.92
C ILE A 396 -3.02 11.91 -19.60
N THR A 397 -3.41 11.01 -20.50
CA THR A 397 -3.21 9.57 -20.31
C THR A 397 -1.74 9.18 -20.35
N ASP A 398 -0.96 9.80 -21.23
CA ASP A 398 0.48 9.55 -21.37
C ASP A 398 1.25 9.99 -20.11
N LEU A 399 0.95 11.18 -19.56
CA LEU A 399 1.60 11.63 -18.33
C LEU A 399 1.16 10.82 -17.11
N ASP A 400 -0.11 10.42 -17.03
CA ASP A 400 -0.62 9.56 -15.95
C ASP A 400 0.09 8.20 -15.95
N GLU A 401 0.23 7.55 -17.11
CA GLU A 401 0.94 6.28 -17.26
C GLU A 401 2.46 6.42 -17.06
N ARG A 402 3.09 7.48 -17.56
CA ARG A 402 4.55 7.69 -17.42
C ARG A 402 4.98 8.06 -16.00
N PHE A 403 4.16 8.80 -15.27
CA PHE A 403 4.51 9.25 -13.93
C PHE A 403 3.76 8.50 -12.84
N GLU A 404 2.88 7.56 -13.17
CA GLU A 404 2.05 6.82 -12.19
C GLU A 404 1.30 7.83 -11.30
N LEU A 405 0.60 8.78 -11.93
CA LEU A 405 0.01 9.91 -11.21
C LEU A 405 -1.23 9.52 -10.42
N THR A 406 -2.05 8.62 -10.97
CA THR A 406 -3.31 8.21 -10.36
C THR A 406 -3.59 6.72 -10.54
N HIS A 407 -4.22 6.10 -9.54
CA HIS A 407 -4.50 4.67 -9.58
C HIS A 407 -5.91 4.29 -9.14
N SER A 408 -6.26 3.03 -9.37
CA SER A 408 -7.48 2.39 -8.88
C SER A 408 -7.19 1.54 -7.63
N TYR A 409 -8.12 1.52 -6.69
CA TYR A 409 -7.97 0.80 -5.41
C TYR A 409 -9.00 -0.33 -5.29
N GLY A 410 -8.77 -1.30 -4.39
CA GLY A 410 -9.69 -2.43 -4.24
C GLY A 410 -9.19 -3.66 -3.47
N LEU A 411 -8.39 -3.46 -2.42
CA LEU A 411 -7.96 -4.56 -1.54
C LEU A 411 -9.15 -5.28 -0.89
N PHE A 412 -9.05 -6.60 -0.76
CA PHE A 412 -10.03 -7.48 -0.11
C PHE A 412 -11.45 -7.42 -0.70
N ARG A 413 -11.59 -7.20 -2.02
CA ARG A 413 -12.88 -7.24 -2.72
C ARG A 413 -13.67 -8.52 -2.42
N ARG A 414 -12.99 -9.66 -2.40
CA ARG A 414 -13.49 -10.96 -1.95
C ARG A 414 -12.67 -11.40 -0.76
N MET A 415 -13.33 -11.98 0.24
CA MET A 415 -12.64 -12.48 1.41
C MET A 415 -11.76 -13.68 1.02
N THR A 416 -10.48 -13.60 1.39
CA THR A 416 -9.50 -14.67 1.19
C THR A 416 -9.54 -15.66 2.34
N GLY A 417 -9.12 -16.90 2.11
CA GLY A 417 -8.98 -17.90 3.18
C GLY A 417 -10.29 -18.39 3.81
N VAL A 418 -11.43 -18.27 3.12
CA VAL A 418 -12.68 -18.89 3.58
C VAL A 418 -12.47 -20.41 3.64
N GLY A 419 -12.62 -20.98 4.83
CA GLY A 419 -12.29 -22.39 5.11
C GLY A 419 -10.83 -22.65 5.51
N GLY A 420 -10.06 -21.60 5.80
CA GLY A 420 -8.68 -21.67 6.28
C GLY A 420 -7.74 -20.86 5.41
N ARG A 421 -6.83 -20.15 6.06
CA ARG A 421 -5.80 -19.30 5.45
C ARG A 421 -4.80 -20.17 4.66
N PRO A 422 -4.70 -20.03 3.33
CA PRO A 422 -3.69 -20.75 2.57
C PRO A 422 -2.30 -20.22 2.90
N GLU A 423 -1.35 -21.12 3.09
CA GLU A 423 0.02 -20.78 3.41
C GLU A 423 1.03 -21.70 2.72
N VAL A 424 2.10 -21.12 2.19
CA VAL A 424 3.22 -21.85 1.60
C VAL A 424 4.35 -21.95 2.63
N VAL A 425 4.71 -23.18 3.00
CA VAL A 425 5.81 -23.51 3.91
C VAL A 425 6.97 -24.07 3.11
N ILE A 426 8.17 -23.59 3.39
CA ILE A 426 9.42 -24.03 2.74
C ILE A 426 10.14 -24.99 3.69
N GLU A 427 10.51 -26.15 3.18
CA GLU A 427 11.32 -27.15 3.90
C GLU A 427 12.66 -27.31 3.18
N ILE A 428 13.76 -27.23 3.92
CA ILE A 428 15.12 -27.52 3.45
C ILE A 428 15.56 -28.89 3.96
N GLU A 429 16.32 -29.63 3.16
CA GLU A 429 16.94 -30.89 3.56
C GLU A 429 18.39 -30.64 3.99
N LEU A 430 18.66 -30.78 5.30
CA LEU A 430 19.96 -30.57 5.93
C LEU A 430 20.32 -31.81 6.73
N ASP A 431 21.49 -32.40 6.48
CA ASP A 431 21.96 -33.60 7.20
C ASP A 431 20.90 -34.75 7.26
N ASP A 432 20.17 -34.95 6.15
CA ASP A 432 19.10 -35.95 5.98
C ASP A 432 17.81 -35.71 6.81
N GLU A 433 17.68 -34.53 7.43
CA GLU A 433 16.45 -34.06 8.07
C GLU A 433 15.80 -32.90 7.30
N TYR A 434 14.48 -32.79 7.40
CA TYR A 434 13.73 -31.67 6.83
C TYR A 434 13.45 -30.61 7.90
N ILE A 435 13.92 -29.39 7.63
CA ILE A 435 13.76 -28.24 8.52
C ILE A 435 12.83 -27.23 7.85
N GLU A 436 11.77 -26.82 8.55
CA GLU A 436 10.87 -25.75 8.10
C GLU A 436 11.54 -24.39 8.27
N LEU A 437 11.52 -23.57 7.23
CA LEU A 437 12.03 -22.21 7.28
C LEU A 437 10.99 -21.27 7.85
N GLU A 438 11.41 -20.45 8.82
CA GLU A 438 10.52 -19.50 9.45
C GLU A 438 10.70 -18.09 8.87
N PHE A 439 9.60 -17.45 8.53
CA PHE A 439 9.61 -16.04 8.13
C PHE A 439 9.54 -15.13 9.35
N PRO A 440 10.03 -13.87 9.28
CA PRO A 440 10.04 -13.01 10.46
C PRO A 440 8.67 -12.48 10.89
N TYR A 441 7.74 -12.25 9.95
CA TYR A 441 6.49 -11.53 10.23
C TYR A 441 5.23 -12.35 9.93
N LYS A 442 5.23 -13.17 8.88
CA LYS A 442 4.08 -14.01 8.52
C LYS A 442 3.98 -15.28 9.41
N PRO A 443 2.80 -15.91 9.50
CA PRO A 443 2.65 -17.14 10.27
C PRO A 443 3.39 -18.29 9.60
N THR A 444 4.25 -18.98 10.35
CA THR A 444 4.95 -20.18 9.87
C THR A 444 5.02 -21.20 10.98
N SER A 445 5.59 -20.82 12.14
CA SER A 445 5.48 -21.60 13.37
C SER A 445 4.05 -21.61 13.93
N LEU A 446 3.65 -22.75 14.52
CA LEU A 446 2.33 -22.94 15.10
C LEU A 446 2.17 -22.27 16.47
N ASN A 447 3.26 -22.15 17.22
CA ASN A 447 3.27 -21.62 18.59
C ASN A 447 3.67 -20.14 18.68
N ARG A 448 3.89 -19.46 17.54
CA ARG A 448 4.37 -18.07 17.51
C ARG A 448 3.31 -17.11 16.99
N GLU A 449 3.07 -16.04 17.75
CA GLU A 449 2.30 -14.88 17.31
C GLU A 449 3.05 -14.09 16.22
N CYS A 450 2.30 -13.49 15.30
CA CYS A 450 2.88 -12.57 14.32
C CYS A 450 3.19 -11.22 15.00
N PRO A 451 4.42 -10.68 14.88
CA PRO A 451 4.80 -9.43 15.54
C PRO A 451 4.22 -8.19 14.87
N TRP A 452 4.36 -7.05 15.54
CA TRP A 452 4.14 -5.73 14.95
C TRP A 452 5.31 -5.37 14.03
N CYS A 453 5.03 -5.00 12.78
CA CYS A 453 6.04 -4.57 11.84
C CYS A 453 5.76 -3.22 11.18
N PHE A 454 4.55 -2.66 11.31
CA PHE A 454 4.28 -1.34 10.74
C PHE A 454 5.26 -0.26 11.31
N PRO A 455 5.75 0.70 10.48
CA PRO A 455 5.43 0.90 9.07
C PRO A 455 6.35 0.13 8.09
N HIS A 456 7.21 -0.77 8.58
CA HIS A 456 8.01 -1.65 7.71
C HIS A 456 7.08 -2.55 6.88
N GLN A 457 7.44 -2.69 5.60
CA GLN A 457 6.85 -3.58 4.63
C GLN A 457 7.82 -4.75 4.38
N PRO A 458 7.58 -5.94 4.95
CA PRO A 458 8.30 -7.14 4.58
C PRO A 458 7.79 -7.66 3.22
N ARG A 459 8.51 -7.32 2.15
CA ARG A 459 8.10 -7.57 0.75
C ARG A 459 8.04 -9.05 0.43
N LEU A 460 8.98 -9.85 0.94
CA LEU A 460 8.98 -11.31 0.75
C LEU A 460 7.78 -11.97 1.47
N ASP A 461 7.57 -11.67 2.76
CA ASP A 461 6.42 -12.18 3.53
C ASP A 461 5.08 -11.86 2.84
N TRP A 462 4.94 -10.63 2.31
CA TRP A 462 3.76 -10.22 1.55
C TRP A 462 3.60 -10.99 0.24
N GLN A 463 4.68 -11.18 -0.52
CA GLN A 463 4.62 -11.96 -1.77
C GLN A 463 4.31 -13.45 -1.52
N MET A 464 4.81 -14.02 -0.43
CA MET A 464 4.47 -15.40 -0.04
C MET A 464 2.97 -15.58 0.20
N TRP A 465 2.28 -14.57 0.75
CA TRP A 465 0.83 -14.61 0.90
C TRP A 465 0.10 -14.58 -0.45
N PHE A 466 0.57 -13.78 -1.41
CA PHE A 466 0.02 -13.79 -2.78
C PHE A 466 0.26 -15.14 -3.47
N ALA A 467 1.47 -15.69 -3.37
CA ALA A 467 1.81 -17.01 -3.92
C ALA A 467 0.97 -18.15 -3.32
N ALA A 468 0.60 -18.05 -2.04
CA ALA A 468 -0.29 -19.00 -1.40
C ALA A 468 -1.71 -18.99 -2.00
N LEU A 469 -2.19 -17.81 -2.43
CA LEU A 469 -3.48 -17.64 -3.10
C LEU A 469 -3.46 -18.04 -4.58
N SER A 470 -2.28 -18.03 -5.24
CA SER A 470 -2.12 -18.42 -6.63
C SER A 470 -2.46 -19.91 -6.84
N PRO A 471 -3.31 -20.26 -7.81
CA PRO A 471 -3.65 -21.65 -8.08
C PRO A 471 -2.54 -22.40 -8.83
N ARG A 472 -1.65 -21.69 -9.52
CA ARG A 472 -0.57 -22.24 -10.36
C ARG A 472 0.74 -21.57 -10.04
N ILE A 473 1.81 -22.36 -10.05
CA ILE A 473 3.16 -21.88 -9.76
C ILE A 473 3.76 -21.04 -10.90
N GLU A 474 3.29 -21.22 -12.13
CA GLU A 474 3.74 -20.46 -13.32
C GLU A 474 3.56 -18.95 -13.16
N HIS A 475 2.67 -18.51 -12.27
CA HIS A 475 2.45 -17.10 -11.97
C HIS A 475 3.52 -16.51 -11.00
N ASP A 476 4.29 -17.37 -10.34
CA ASP A 476 5.24 -17.01 -9.28
C ASP A 476 6.64 -17.59 -9.54
N PRO A 477 7.28 -17.30 -10.70
CA PRO A 477 8.58 -17.88 -11.07
C PRO A 477 9.70 -17.55 -10.08
N TRP A 478 9.59 -16.44 -9.35
CA TRP A 478 10.51 -16.04 -8.29
C TRP A 478 10.61 -17.06 -7.14
N LEU A 479 9.61 -17.94 -6.94
CA LEU A 479 9.69 -19.04 -5.97
C LEU A 479 10.73 -20.10 -6.36
N VAL A 480 10.88 -20.36 -7.66
CA VAL A 480 11.91 -21.27 -8.17
C VAL A 480 13.27 -20.65 -7.94
N THR A 481 13.43 -19.34 -8.22
CA THR A 481 14.67 -18.63 -7.91
C THR A 481 14.96 -18.63 -6.41
N LEU A 482 13.96 -18.47 -5.55
CA LEU A 482 14.12 -18.60 -4.09
C LEU A 482 14.69 -19.97 -3.71
N ALA A 483 14.12 -21.06 -4.24
CA ALA A 483 14.65 -22.41 -4.00
C ALA A 483 16.10 -22.57 -4.50
N ILE A 484 16.40 -22.04 -5.69
CA ILE A 484 17.75 -22.05 -6.26
C ILE A 484 18.73 -21.28 -5.36
N ARG A 485 18.38 -20.07 -4.90
CA ARG A 485 19.27 -19.25 -4.07
C ARG A 485 19.50 -19.86 -2.68
N LEU A 486 18.52 -20.58 -2.13
CA LEU A 486 18.71 -21.36 -0.92
C LEU A 486 19.67 -22.53 -1.15
N LEU A 487 19.52 -23.27 -2.26
CA LEU A 487 20.42 -24.37 -2.63
C LEU A 487 21.85 -23.91 -2.94
N GLN A 488 22.01 -22.70 -3.48
CA GLN A 488 23.30 -22.08 -3.79
C GLN A 488 23.96 -21.39 -2.59
N ASP A 489 23.38 -21.50 -1.39
CA ASP A 489 23.89 -20.89 -0.16
C ASP A 489 24.07 -19.35 -0.25
N SER A 490 23.09 -18.65 -0.84
CA SER A 490 23.14 -17.18 -0.95
C SER A 490 22.86 -16.49 0.40
N PRO A 491 23.84 -15.85 1.05
CA PRO A 491 23.65 -15.26 2.38
C PRO A 491 22.66 -14.09 2.36
N ASP A 492 22.63 -13.33 1.26
CA ASP A 492 21.76 -12.17 1.11
C ASP A 492 20.27 -12.57 1.10
N VAL A 493 19.94 -13.74 0.53
CA VAL A 493 18.56 -14.28 0.53
C VAL A 493 18.22 -14.92 1.86
N GLN A 494 19.17 -15.59 2.50
CA GLN A 494 18.98 -16.21 3.81
C GLN A 494 18.68 -15.18 4.91
N ASP A 495 19.29 -14.00 4.83
CA ASP A 495 19.02 -12.87 5.74
C ASP A 495 17.56 -12.39 5.74
N LEU A 496 16.75 -12.82 4.76
CA LEU A 496 15.30 -12.54 4.71
C LEU A 496 14.47 -13.43 5.65
N PHE A 497 15.06 -14.49 6.24
CA PHE A 497 14.38 -15.46 7.09
C PHE A 497 14.73 -15.28 8.58
N HIS A 498 13.84 -15.75 9.47
CA HIS A 498 13.99 -15.59 10.92
C HIS A 498 15.04 -16.54 11.51
N ASN A 499 14.97 -17.82 11.19
CA ASN A 499 15.79 -18.88 11.79
C ASN A 499 17.18 -19.03 11.15
N TYR A 500 17.52 -18.24 10.14
CA TYR A 500 18.81 -18.33 9.45
C TYR A 500 19.96 -17.57 10.09
N LYS A 501 19.71 -16.67 11.06
CA LYS A 501 20.77 -15.88 11.70
C LYS A 501 21.73 -16.76 12.52
N GLY A 502 22.73 -17.34 11.86
CA GLY A 502 23.87 -18.06 12.46
C GLY A 502 23.61 -19.50 12.90
N SER A 503 22.50 -20.14 12.49
CA SER A 503 22.06 -21.42 13.08
C SER A 503 22.38 -22.68 12.27
N PHE A 504 22.84 -22.58 11.02
CA PHE A 504 23.02 -23.75 10.15
C PHE A 504 24.37 -23.69 9.39
N ASP A 505 25.01 -24.84 9.17
CA ASP A 505 26.15 -25.00 8.24
C ASP A 505 25.63 -25.36 6.85
N LEU A 506 25.51 -24.36 6.00
CA LEU A 506 24.58 -24.33 4.88
C LEU A 506 25.14 -24.85 3.56
N ARG A 507 26.44 -25.20 3.52
CA ARG A 507 27.05 -25.97 2.42
C ARG A 507 26.45 -27.36 2.25
N LYS A 508 25.55 -27.75 3.14
CA LYS A 508 24.92 -29.06 3.21
C LYS A 508 23.44 -29.09 2.81
N ILE A 509 22.84 -27.99 2.34
CA ILE A 509 21.46 -28.04 1.85
C ILE A 509 21.42 -28.94 0.61
N LYS A 510 20.84 -30.13 0.75
CA LYS A 510 20.77 -31.13 -0.34
C LYS A 510 19.57 -30.88 -1.25
N ALA A 511 18.47 -30.41 -0.69
CA ALA A 511 17.22 -30.19 -1.40
C ALA A 511 16.35 -29.11 -0.77
N VAL A 512 15.43 -28.56 -1.57
CA VAL A 512 14.36 -27.66 -1.13
C VAL A 512 13.02 -28.20 -1.64
N ARG A 513 11.98 -28.14 -0.81
CA ARG A 513 10.59 -28.45 -1.20
C ARG A 513 9.63 -27.46 -0.56
N MET A 514 8.45 -27.31 -1.14
CA MET A 514 7.42 -26.39 -0.62
C MET A 514 6.07 -27.06 -0.57
N PHE A 515 5.34 -26.83 0.52
CA PHE A 515 3.99 -27.34 0.72
C PHE A 515 3.00 -26.23 0.94
N LYS A 516 1.78 -26.42 0.44
CA LYS A 516 0.62 -25.62 0.77
C LYS A 516 -0.13 -26.28 1.92
N TYR A 517 -0.56 -25.44 2.86
CA TYR A 517 -1.39 -25.81 3.99
C TYR A 517 -2.55 -24.83 4.12
N LYS A 518 -3.58 -25.22 4.88
CA LYS A 518 -4.58 -24.30 5.41
C LYS A 518 -4.38 -24.11 6.91
N TYR A 519 -4.01 -22.90 7.28
CA TYR A 519 -3.84 -22.45 8.65
C TYR A 519 -5.17 -21.91 9.20
N SER A 520 -5.41 -22.15 10.48
CA SER A 520 -6.46 -21.48 11.23
C SER A 520 -6.02 -21.18 12.65
N TYR A 521 -6.62 -20.18 13.27
CA TYR A 521 -6.42 -19.91 14.69
C TYR A 521 -6.97 -21.06 15.54
N THR A 522 -6.26 -21.34 16.63
CA THR A 522 -6.72 -22.23 17.70
C THR A 522 -7.67 -21.51 18.65
N LYS A 523 -8.32 -22.24 19.55
CA LYS A 523 -9.19 -21.63 20.57
C LYS A 523 -8.34 -20.97 21.67
N PRO A 524 -8.83 -19.91 22.34
CA PRO A 524 -8.14 -19.32 23.48
C PRO A 524 -7.82 -20.38 24.54
N GLY A 525 -6.57 -20.40 24.99
CA GLY A 525 -6.06 -21.38 25.97
C GLY A 525 -5.44 -22.65 25.37
N SER A 526 -5.35 -22.78 24.05
CA SER A 526 -4.49 -23.79 23.41
C SER A 526 -3.00 -23.45 23.55
N GLU A 527 -2.14 -24.48 23.50
CA GLU A 527 -0.68 -24.32 23.52
C GLU A 527 -0.18 -23.63 22.24
N ASP A 528 -0.63 -24.11 21.07
CA ASP A 528 -0.38 -23.47 19.79
C ASP A 528 -1.39 -22.35 19.51
N ILE A 529 -0.95 -21.32 18.77
CA ILE A 529 -1.80 -20.22 18.27
C ILE A 529 -2.42 -20.57 16.92
N TRP A 530 -1.70 -21.33 16.11
CA TRP A 530 -2.14 -21.80 14.80
C TRP A 530 -2.26 -23.31 14.77
N LYS A 531 -3.25 -23.80 14.04
CA LYS A 531 -3.34 -25.18 13.58
C LYS A 531 -3.29 -25.20 12.06
N ARG A 532 -2.70 -26.24 11.48
CA ARG A 532 -2.65 -26.41 10.03
C ARG A 532 -3.26 -27.74 9.61
N ARG A 533 -3.86 -27.78 8.42
CA ARG A 533 -4.43 -28.97 7.78
C ARG A 533 -4.18 -28.97 6.28
N GLU A 534 -4.53 -30.06 5.62
CA GLU A 534 -4.51 -30.19 4.15
C GLU A 534 -3.13 -29.90 3.54
N LYS A 535 -2.13 -30.73 3.86
CA LYS A 535 -0.79 -30.67 3.27
C LYS A 535 -0.87 -31.09 1.80
N THR A 536 -0.63 -30.16 0.89
CA THR A 536 -0.51 -30.44 -0.55
C THR A 536 0.86 -30.02 -1.05
N GLU A 537 1.43 -30.82 -1.94
CA GLU A 537 2.71 -30.46 -2.57
C GLU A 537 2.51 -29.22 -3.45
N HIS A 538 3.38 -28.21 -3.26
CA HIS A 538 3.40 -27.01 -4.09
C HIS A 538 4.62 -26.99 -5.00
N ILE A 539 5.78 -27.30 -4.44
CA ILE A 539 7.02 -27.58 -5.16
C ILE A 539 7.56 -28.89 -4.60
N GLY A 540 7.75 -29.88 -5.45
CA GLY A 540 8.39 -31.13 -5.07
C GLY A 540 9.87 -30.94 -4.68
N ARG A 541 10.54 -32.05 -4.38
CA ARG A 541 11.96 -32.00 -4.00
C ARG A 541 12.84 -31.51 -5.16
N ILE A 542 13.44 -30.33 -5.02
CA ILE A 542 14.39 -29.73 -5.98
C ILE A 542 15.82 -29.92 -5.46
N THR A 543 16.74 -30.31 -6.33
CA THR A 543 18.19 -30.40 -6.05
C THR A 543 18.99 -29.76 -7.17
N LEU A 544 20.22 -29.30 -6.86
CA LEU A 544 21.15 -28.78 -7.88
C LEU A 544 21.62 -29.84 -8.87
N GLU A 545 21.46 -31.12 -8.56
CA GLU A 545 21.84 -32.23 -9.43
C GLU A 545 20.90 -32.38 -10.64
N ASN A 546 19.67 -31.86 -10.56
CA ASN A 546 18.68 -31.95 -11.62
C ASN A 546 19.12 -31.19 -12.89
N ASP A 547 19.30 -31.90 -14.00
CA ASP A 547 19.76 -31.32 -15.27
C ASP A 547 18.82 -30.25 -15.84
N GLY A 548 17.51 -30.38 -15.63
CA GLY A 548 16.52 -29.38 -16.02
C GLY A 548 16.71 -28.07 -15.25
N LEU A 549 16.99 -28.16 -13.95
CA LEU A 549 17.28 -27.01 -13.11
C LEU A 549 18.61 -26.35 -13.49
N LYS A 550 19.67 -27.12 -13.75
CA LYS A 550 20.96 -26.58 -14.20
C LYS A 550 20.80 -25.78 -15.50
N ARG A 551 20.05 -26.32 -16.48
CA ARG A 551 19.74 -25.58 -17.72
C ARG A 551 18.97 -24.30 -17.45
N TYR A 552 17.98 -24.34 -16.55
CA TYR A 552 17.23 -23.16 -16.16
C TYR A 552 18.13 -22.09 -15.51
N ILE A 553 19.03 -22.49 -14.59
CA ILE A 553 20.00 -21.58 -13.94
C ILE A 553 20.86 -20.87 -14.99
N SER A 554 21.45 -21.61 -15.93
CA SER A 554 22.28 -21.00 -16.98
C SER A 554 21.48 -20.14 -17.96
N GLN A 555 20.25 -20.56 -18.33
CA GLN A 555 19.37 -19.78 -19.21
C GLN A 555 18.92 -18.45 -18.59
N GLN A 556 18.68 -18.44 -17.28
CA GLN A 556 18.23 -17.26 -16.54
C GLN A 556 19.38 -16.46 -15.91
N ASN A 557 20.64 -16.82 -16.18
CA ASN A 557 21.83 -16.16 -15.62
C ASN A 557 21.85 -16.11 -14.07
N LEU A 558 21.40 -17.19 -13.43
CA LEU A 558 21.25 -17.30 -11.97
C LEU A 558 22.45 -17.99 -11.29
N GLU A 559 23.59 -18.10 -11.96
CA GLU A 559 24.82 -18.60 -11.33
C GLU A 559 25.26 -17.64 -10.21
N ILE A 560 25.99 -18.15 -9.22
CA ILE A 560 26.53 -17.29 -8.15
C ILE A 560 27.61 -16.41 -8.77
N LYS A 561 27.40 -15.09 -8.66
CA LYS A 561 28.31 -14.08 -9.19
C LYS A 561 29.23 -13.63 -8.06
N GLU A 562 30.54 -13.68 -8.30
CA GLU A 562 31.48 -12.87 -7.54
C GLU A 562 31.35 -11.43 -8.03
N TYR A 563 31.16 -10.50 -7.10
CA TYR A 563 31.02 -9.08 -7.43
C TYR A 563 31.83 -8.24 -6.44
N HIS A 564 32.42 -7.17 -6.96
CA HIS A 564 33.13 -6.21 -6.12
C HIS A 564 32.14 -5.44 -5.26
N LYS A 565 32.28 -5.55 -3.93
CA LYS A 565 31.44 -4.81 -2.99
C LYS A 565 32.01 -3.40 -2.80
N ASN A 566 31.20 -2.39 -3.03
CA ASN A 566 31.55 -1.02 -2.64
C ASN A 566 31.75 -0.95 -1.12
N ALA A 567 32.96 -0.59 -0.67
CA ALA A 567 33.32 -0.61 0.75
C ALA A 567 32.44 0.28 1.64
N PHE A 568 31.99 1.43 1.12
CA PHE A 568 31.09 2.31 1.85
C PHE A 568 29.72 1.66 2.05
N LEU A 569 29.12 1.13 0.98
CA LEU A 569 27.81 0.48 1.04
C LEU A 569 27.87 -0.77 1.94
N ASP A 570 28.92 -1.58 1.84
CA ASP A 570 29.12 -2.75 2.69
C ASP A 570 29.24 -2.39 4.17
N GLY A 571 29.95 -1.30 4.49
CA GLY A 571 30.02 -0.74 5.85
C GLY A 571 28.65 -0.31 6.38
N VAL A 572 27.85 0.39 5.56
CA VAL A 572 26.47 0.80 5.92
C VAL A 572 25.58 -0.41 6.15
N ARG A 573 25.61 -1.41 5.24
CA ARG A 573 24.86 -2.66 5.41
C ARG A 573 25.24 -3.37 6.70
N THR A 574 26.53 -3.52 6.96
CA THR A 574 27.04 -4.20 8.17
C THR A 574 26.59 -3.50 9.45
N TYR A 575 26.58 -2.17 9.46
CA TYR A 575 26.05 -1.41 10.59
C TYR A 575 24.55 -1.61 10.76
N LEU A 576 23.77 -1.51 9.68
CA LEU A 576 22.32 -1.61 9.73
C LEU A 576 21.81 -3.01 10.04
N LYS A 577 22.50 -4.09 9.64
CA LYS A 577 22.15 -5.49 9.99
C LYS A 577 21.98 -5.76 11.49
N ARG A 578 22.51 -4.89 12.36
CA ARG A 578 22.34 -4.95 13.82
C ARG A 578 20.91 -4.64 14.28
N PHE A 579 20.11 -3.98 13.44
CA PHE A 579 18.75 -3.57 13.74
C PHE A 579 17.74 -4.40 12.96
N ALA A 580 16.61 -4.71 13.58
CA ALA A 580 15.43 -5.13 12.83
C ALA A 580 14.85 -3.90 12.08
N PRO A 581 14.40 -4.03 10.82
CA PRO A 581 13.98 -2.89 10.00
C PRO A 581 12.91 -2.00 10.64
N GLU A 582 11.89 -2.62 11.25
CA GLU A 582 10.80 -1.96 11.98
C GLU A 582 11.32 -1.21 13.21
N LYS A 583 12.26 -1.80 13.96
CA LYS A 583 12.88 -1.15 15.12
C LYS A 583 13.71 0.06 14.71
N PHE A 584 14.48 -0.05 13.62
CA PHE A 584 15.25 1.07 13.09
C PHE A 584 14.35 2.26 12.75
N ILE A 585 13.21 2.01 12.10
CA ILE A 585 12.25 3.06 11.75
C ILE A 585 11.65 3.71 13.01
N TRP A 586 11.21 2.92 14.00
CA TRP A 586 10.64 3.45 15.24
C TRP A 586 11.63 4.23 16.09
N ILE A 587 12.87 3.74 16.22
CA ILE A 587 13.95 4.46 16.90
C ILE A 587 14.22 5.80 16.22
N SER A 588 14.21 5.82 14.88
CA SER A 588 14.39 7.05 14.11
C SER A 588 13.23 8.03 14.31
N TYR A 589 11.97 7.55 14.29
CA TYR A 589 10.80 8.38 14.59
C TYR A 589 10.85 8.97 16.00
N ALA A 590 11.22 8.17 17.02
CA ALA A 590 11.40 8.66 18.38
C ALA A 590 12.50 9.72 18.45
N THR A 591 13.61 9.51 17.73
CA THR A 591 14.71 10.48 17.63
C THR A 591 14.25 11.77 16.98
N PHE A 592 13.51 11.70 15.87
CA PHE A 592 12.98 12.89 15.19
C PHE A 592 12.00 13.67 16.06
N PHE A 593 11.14 12.96 16.80
CA PHE A 593 10.23 13.57 17.76
C PHE A 593 11.00 14.31 18.85
N CYS A 594 12.03 13.70 19.45
CA CYS A 594 12.86 14.35 20.46
C CYS A 594 13.60 15.58 19.90
N LEU A 595 14.19 15.47 18.71
CA LEU A 595 14.89 16.58 18.05
C LEU A 595 13.96 17.74 17.71
N SER A 596 12.67 17.48 17.45
CA SER A 596 11.69 18.53 17.15
C SER A 596 11.37 19.47 18.33
N PHE A 597 11.81 19.13 19.55
CA PHE A 597 11.74 20.04 20.70
C PHE A 597 12.99 20.93 20.83
N VAL A 598 14.07 20.60 20.13
CA VAL A 598 15.36 21.28 20.21
C VAL A 598 15.62 22.15 18.96
N LEU A 599 15.16 21.68 17.80
CA LEU A 599 15.23 22.35 16.50
C LEU A 599 13.98 23.17 16.22
#